data_AF-A0A2S7PC95-F1
#
_entry.id   AF-A0A2S7PC95-F1
#
_cell.length_a   1.000
_cell.length_b   1.000
_cell.length_c   1.000
_cell.angle_alpha   90.00
_cell.angle_beta   90.00
_cell.angle_gamma   90.00
#
_symmetry.space_group_name_H-M   'P 1'
#
loop_
_entity.id
_entity.type
_entity.pdbx_description
1 polymer ?
#
loop_
_entity_poly.entity_id
_entity_poly.type
_entity_poly.pdbx_seq_one_letter_code
_entity_poly.pdbx_strand_id
1 'polypeptide(L)'
;MWHQAGSDDEDALIASLEDSPAMDAFREQRIQQLHSEFTRAKAQKNQGFGNYTEIKEEKALMDLTTEVKFAVVHFSKDDFNRCGIMDTHLAANTRFLKIDVENAPFLVTKLKVQILPCVLAFIDGAVVDRIVGFEGLGYTPDTFTTKDLESRLLSSGVVKRQTTSTLYADKAAKKQEAEMDDDDDWD
;
A
#
# COMPACT_ATOMS: atom_id res chain seq x y z
N MET A 1 0.50 12.34 -56.24
CA MET A 1 -0.78 12.85 -55.74
C MET A 1 -1.61 11.64 -55.34
N TRP A 2 -1.59 11.25 -54.06
CA TRP A 2 -2.52 10.26 -53.51
C TRP A 2 -3.57 11.05 -52.73
N HIS A 3 -4.84 10.92 -53.15
CA HIS A 3 -5.99 11.58 -52.52
C HIS A 3 -6.43 10.78 -51.30
N GLN A 4 -6.59 11.48 -50.17
CA GLN A 4 -7.15 11.04 -48.91
C GLN A 4 -8.68 10.89 -49.06
N ALA A 5 -9.20 9.68 -48.88
CA ALA A 5 -10.64 9.43 -48.73
C ALA A 5 -10.81 8.30 -47.70
N GLY A 6 -11.08 8.67 -46.45
CA GLY A 6 -11.24 7.72 -45.34
C GLY A 6 -11.18 8.31 -43.93
N SER A 7 -11.31 9.64 -43.75
CA SER A 7 -11.34 10.28 -42.42
C SER A 7 -12.76 10.62 -41.98
N ASP A 8 -13.57 11.19 -42.89
CA ASP A 8 -14.87 11.77 -42.52
C ASP A 8 -15.91 10.76 -42.01
N ASP A 9 -15.90 9.51 -42.48
CA ASP A 9 -16.88 8.49 -42.07
C ASP A 9 -16.59 7.91 -40.68
N GLU A 10 -15.32 7.89 -40.26
CA GLU A 10 -14.88 7.37 -38.96
C GLU A 10 -15.11 8.42 -37.86
N ASP A 11 -14.79 9.69 -38.17
CA ASP A 11 -15.08 10.83 -37.29
C ASP A 11 -16.59 11.05 -37.13
N ALA A 12 -17.39 10.84 -38.17
CA ALA A 12 -18.85 10.90 -38.08
C ALA A 12 -19.46 9.75 -37.26
N LEU A 13 -18.88 8.54 -37.35
CA LEU A 13 -19.28 7.43 -36.48
C LEU A 13 -18.96 7.73 -35.01
N ILE A 14 -17.76 8.24 -34.73
CA ILE A 14 -17.31 8.59 -33.37
C ILE A 14 -18.20 9.69 -32.78
N ALA A 15 -18.52 10.74 -33.54
CA ALA A 15 -19.41 11.82 -33.11
C ALA A 15 -20.83 11.33 -32.79
N SER A 16 -21.36 10.35 -33.56
CA SER A 16 -22.67 9.75 -33.28
C SER A 16 -22.70 8.83 -32.05
N LEU A 17 -21.54 8.32 -31.63
CA LEU A 17 -21.36 7.49 -30.44
C LEU A 17 -21.11 8.32 -29.16
N GLU A 18 -20.63 9.56 -29.30
CA GLU A 18 -20.36 10.49 -28.18
C GLU A 18 -21.64 11.18 -27.65
N ASP A 19 -22.71 11.28 -28.45
CA ASP A 19 -23.98 11.95 -28.08
C ASP A 19 -24.95 11.07 -27.24
N SER A 20 -24.50 9.93 -26.70
CA SER A 20 -25.35 9.12 -25.82
C SER A 20 -25.14 9.52 -24.35
N PRO A 21 -26.13 10.12 -23.65
CA PRO A 21 -26.01 10.56 -22.25
C PRO A 21 -25.77 9.41 -21.26
N ALA A 22 -25.91 8.16 -21.72
CA ALA A 22 -25.54 6.99 -20.95
C ALA A 22 -24.02 6.80 -20.86
N MET A 23 -23.27 7.12 -21.93
CA MET A 23 -21.81 6.92 -21.98
C MET A 23 -21.04 7.99 -21.20
N ASP A 24 -21.52 9.24 -21.17
CA ASP A 24 -20.92 10.31 -20.36
C ASP A 24 -20.98 9.99 -18.86
N ALA A 25 -22.12 9.50 -18.38
CA ALA A 25 -22.26 9.04 -17.00
C ALA A 25 -21.29 7.88 -16.67
N PHE A 26 -21.10 6.94 -17.59
CA PHE A 26 -20.12 5.85 -17.40
C PHE A 26 -18.66 6.34 -17.45
N ARG A 27 -18.36 7.35 -18.27
CA ARG A 27 -17.03 7.96 -18.40
C ARG A 27 -16.67 8.74 -17.13
N GLU A 28 -17.57 9.60 -16.67
CA GLU A 28 -17.43 10.35 -15.42
C GLU A 28 -17.32 9.42 -14.21
N GLN A 29 -18.13 8.38 -14.14
CA GLN A 29 -18.10 7.42 -13.04
C GLN A 29 -16.77 6.64 -12.99
N ARG A 30 -16.18 6.31 -14.15
CA ARG A 30 -14.86 5.66 -14.24
C ARG A 30 -13.72 6.62 -13.89
N ILE A 31 -13.79 7.87 -14.33
CA ILE A 31 -12.81 8.91 -13.98
C ILE A 31 -12.84 9.20 -12.48
N GLN A 32 -14.03 9.35 -11.88
CA GLN A 32 -14.16 9.53 -10.43
C GLN A 32 -13.62 8.35 -9.64
N GLN A 33 -13.87 7.11 -10.08
CA GLN A 33 -13.36 5.91 -9.41
C GLN A 33 -11.82 5.85 -9.46
N LEU A 34 -11.21 6.16 -10.61
CA LEU A 34 -9.76 6.22 -10.76
C LEU A 34 -9.14 7.36 -9.96
N HIS A 35 -9.75 8.55 -9.98
CA HIS A 35 -9.27 9.72 -9.23
C HIS A 35 -9.33 9.48 -7.71
N SER A 36 -10.37 8.81 -7.21
CA SER A 36 -10.50 8.35 -5.83
C SER A 36 -9.36 7.40 -5.43
N GLU A 37 -9.08 6.38 -6.25
CA GLU A 37 -8.01 5.42 -5.98
C GLU A 37 -6.63 6.09 -6.03
N PHE A 38 -6.42 7.00 -6.98
CA PHE A 38 -5.15 7.73 -7.14
C PHE A 38 -4.90 8.69 -5.98
N THR A 39 -5.92 9.44 -5.55
CA THR A 39 -5.84 10.35 -4.40
C THR A 39 -5.57 9.56 -3.12
N ARG A 40 -6.22 8.40 -2.94
CA ARG A 40 -5.98 7.50 -1.80
C ARG A 40 -4.56 6.94 -1.81
N ALA A 41 -4.05 6.50 -2.97
CA ALA A 41 -2.69 6.00 -3.10
C ALA A 41 -1.62 7.08 -2.90
N LYS A 42 -1.88 8.32 -3.34
CA LYS A 42 -1.01 9.48 -3.17
C LYS A 42 -1.00 9.97 -1.71
N ALA A 43 -2.15 9.98 -1.04
CA ALA A 43 -2.26 10.25 0.40
C ALA A 43 -1.51 9.18 1.24
N GLN A 44 -1.66 7.90 0.89
CA GLN A 44 -0.88 6.83 1.51
C GLN A 44 0.63 7.00 1.28
N LYS A 45 1.10 7.55 0.15
CA LYS A 45 2.53 7.86 -0.04
C LYS A 45 3.00 9.04 0.79
N ASN A 46 2.17 10.08 0.96
CA ASN A 46 2.54 11.31 1.65
C ASN A 46 2.43 11.26 3.18
N GLN A 47 1.64 10.34 3.75
CA GLN A 47 1.47 10.21 5.21
C GLN A 47 2.67 9.52 5.93
N GLY A 48 3.86 9.47 5.33
CA GLY A 48 5.05 8.89 5.97
C GLY A 48 5.17 7.36 5.88
N PHE A 49 4.32 6.70 5.06
CA PHE A 49 4.43 5.27 4.76
C PHE A 49 5.62 4.99 3.83
N GLY A 50 6.80 4.92 4.45
CA GLY A 50 8.08 4.65 3.79
C GLY A 50 9.19 4.26 4.77
N ASN A 51 8.98 4.46 6.07
CA ASN A 51 9.98 4.30 7.11
C ASN A 51 9.52 3.30 8.18
N TYR A 52 10.49 2.68 8.86
CA TYR A 52 10.24 1.94 10.09
C TYR A 52 9.95 2.95 11.21
N THR A 53 8.67 3.12 11.55
CA THR A 53 8.23 4.17 12.49
C THR A 53 7.93 3.57 13.85
N GLU A 54 8.61 4.07 14.88
CA GLU A 54 8.33 3.72 16.26
C GLU A 54 7.19 4.58 16.82
N ILE A 55 6.15 3.93 17.31
CA ILE A 55 4.98 4.54 17.93
C ILE A 55 5.09 4.35 19.44
N LYS A 56 5.07 5.47 20.18
CA LYS A 56 5.20 5.47 21.64
C LYS A 56 3.87 5.40 22.37
N GLU A 57 2.77 5.71 21.68
CA GLU A 57 1.44 5.74 22.27
C GLU A 57 0.55 4.67 21.66
N GLU A 58 -0.02 3.82 22.52
CA GLU A 58 -0.96 2.76 22.12
C GLU A 58 -2.16 3.28 21.32
N LYS A 59 -2.71 4.43 21.72
CA LYS A 59 -3.84 5.05 21.03
C LYS A 59 -3.48 5.42 19.59
N ALA A 60 -2.32 6.04 19.39
CA ALA A 60 -1.84 6.42 18.06
C ALA A 60 -1.65 5.19 17.16
N LEU A 61 -1.17 4.08 17.72
CA LEU A 61 -1.06 2.83 16.98
C LEU A 61 -2.44 2.29 16.54
N MET A 62 -3.42 2.31 17.45
CA MET A 62 -4.78 1.86 17.14
C MET A 62 -5.44 2.72 16.05
N ASP A 63 -5.30 4.05 16.16
CA ASP A 63 -5.80 4.99 15.17
C ASP A 63 -5.14 4.73 13.80
N LEU A 64 -3.81 4.56 13.75
CA LEU A 64 -3.10 4.22 12.50
C LEU A 64 -3.57 2.90 11.89
N THR A 65 -3.70 1.83 12.68
CA THR A 65 -4.14 0.52 12.16
C THR A 65 -5.56 0.52 11.60
N THR A 66 -6.38 1.51 11.95
CA THR A 66 -7.76 1.67 11.45
C THR A 66 -7.88 2.70 10.33
N GLU A 67 -7.04 3.73 10.32
CA GLU A 67 -6.97 4.71 9.22
C GLU A 67 -6.39 4.08 7.94
N VAL A 68 -5.41 3.18 8.10
CA VAL A 68 -4.69 2.60 6.97
C VAL A 68 -5.29 1.27 6.54
N LYS A 69 -5.32 1.06 5.22
CA LYS A 69 -5.77 -0.22 4.67
C LYS A 69 -4.84 -1.38 5.00
N PHE A 70 -3.53 -1.14 4.99
CA PHE A 70 -2.51 -2.16 5.21
C PHE A 70 -1.54 -1.66 6.27
N ALA A 71 -1.51 -2.32 7.43
CA ALA A 71 -0.57 -2.03 8.50
C ALA A 71 0.13 -3.31 8.90
N VAL A 72 1.40 -3.22 9.26
CA VAL A 72 2.11 -4.32 9.91
C VAL A 72 2.83 -3.75 11.12
N VAL A 73 2.55 -4.36 12.26
CA VAL A 73 2.97 -3.88 13.57
C VAL A 73 3.88 -4.91 14.21
N HIS A 74 5.08 -4.47 14.57
CA HIS A 74 6.04 -5.23 15.36
C HIS A 74 5.93 -4.83 16.84
N PHE A 75 5.48 -5.79 17.65
CA PHE A 75 5.56 -5.72 19.10
C PHE A 75 6.94 -6.22 19.52
N SER A 76 7.73 -5.31 20.05
CA SER A 76 9.13 -5.54 20.42
C SER A 76 9.39 -5.22 21.89
N LYS A 77 10.54 -5.68 22.38
CA LYS A 77 11.13 -5.20 23.62
C LYS A 77 12.64 -5.18 23.47
N ASP A 78 13.30 -4.08 23.87
CA ASP A 78 14.73 -3.88 23.64
C ASP A 78 15.61 -4.90 24.41
N ASP A 79 15.13 -5.46 25.52
CA ASP A 79 15.82 -6.51 26.29
C ASP A 79 15.97 -7.84 25.51
N PHE A 80 15.25 -8.02 24.40
CA PHE A 80 15.20 -9.28 23.66
C PHE A 80 16.03 -9.21 22.37
N ASN A 81 17.16 -9.91 22.34
CA ASN A 81 18.05 -9.95 21.16
C ASN A 81 17.34 -10.39 19.87
N ARG A 82 16.34 -11.28 19.97
CA ARG A 82 15.52 -11.71 18.82
C ARG A 82 14.68 -10.57 18.22
N CYS A 83 14.26 -9.59 19.03
CA CYS A 83 13.58 -8.39 18.52
C CYS A 83 14.53 -7.54 17.68
N GLY A 84 15.80 -7.41 18.07
CA GLY A 84 16.81 -6.69 17.27
C GLY A 84 17.08 -7.33 15.90
N ILE A 85 17.04 -8.67 15.84
CA ILE A 85 17.12 -9.39 14.55
C ILE A 85 15.90 -9.06 13.68
N MET A 86 14.70 -9.12 14.26
CA MET A 86 13.46 -8.77 13.56
C MET A 86 13.46 -7.32 13.06
N ASP A 87 13.90 -6.38 13.90
CA ASP A 87 14.06 -4.96 13.55
C ASP A 87 14.96 -4.78 12.32
N THR A 88 16.07 -5.51 12.25
CA THR A 88 17.01 -5.43 11.12
C THR A 88 16.35 -5.85 9.79
N HIS A 89 15.54 -6.92 9.81
CA HIS A 89 14.84 -7.40 8.62
C HIS A 89 13.63 -6.53 8.23
N LEU A 90 12.90 -6.00 9.22
CA LEU A 90 11.80 -5.09 8.99
C LEU A 90 12.28 -3.73 8.49
N ALA A 91 13.38 -3.19 9.03
CA ALA A 91 13.96 -1.92 8.58
C ALA A 91 14.41 -1.93 7.11
N ALA A 92 14.78 -3.11 6.58
CA ALA A 92 15.11 -3.28 5.17
C ALA A 92 13.91 -3.10 4.22
N ASN A 93 12.69 -3.07 4.76
CA ASN A 93 11.44 -3.00 4.03
C ASN A 93 10.67 -1.73 4.44
N THR A 94 9.96 -1.11 3.51
CA THR A 94 9.57 0.31 3.64
C THR A 94 8.21 0.58 4.30
N ARG A 95 7.61 -0.32 5.09
CA ARG A 95 6.19 -0.17 5.52
C ARG A 95 5.82 -0.82 6.86
N PHE A 96 6.54 -0.51 7.95
CA PHE A 96 6.32 -1.17 9.24
C PHE A 96 6.24 -0.20 10.41
N LEU A 97 5.37 -0.52 11.36
CA LEU A 97 5.22 0.16 12.64
C LEU A 97 5.90 -0.67 13.74
N LYS A 98 6.62 -0.03 14.65
CA LYS A 98 7.19 -0.63 15.85
C LYS A 98 6.49 -0.07 17.08
N ILE A 99 6.21 -0.90 18.07
CA ILE A 99 5.81 -0.45 19.40
C ILE A 99 6.47 -1.31 20.47
N ASP A 100 6.96 -0.67 21.52
CA ASP A 100 7.40 -1.40 22.71
C ASP A 100 6.16 -1.94 23.45
N VAL A 101 6.21 -3.21 23.85
CA VAL A 101 5.13 -3.85 24.62
C VAL A 101 4.81 -3.14 25.94
N GLU A 102 5.78 -2.45 26.54
CA GLU A 102 5.60 -1.67 27.78
C GLU A 102 4.73 -0.43 27.53
N ASN A 103 4.73 0.09 26.30
CA ASN A 103 3.93 1.25 25.90
C ASN A 103 2.50 0.88 25.46
N ALA A 104 2.20 -0.41 25.25
CA ALA A 104 0.90 -0.88 24.74
C ALA A 104 0.34 -2.09 25.52
N PRO A 105 0.16 -1.99 26.85
CA PRO A 105 -0.27 -3.11 27.68
C PRO A 105 -1.68 -3.62 27.34
N PHE A 106 -2.58 -2.76 26.87
CA PHE A 106 -3.94 -3.14 26.52
C PHE A 106 -3.97 -3.94 25.21
N LEU A 107 -3.24 -3.52 24.18
CA LEU A 107 -3.09 -4.24 22.92
C LEU A 107 -2.37 -5.56 23.14
N VAL A 108 -1.31 -5.60 23.94
CA VAL A 108 -0.60 -6.84 24.31
C VAL A 108 -1.57 -7.85 24.92
N THR A 109 -2.41 -7.40 25.86
CA THR A 109 -3.43 -8.25 26.50
C THR A 109 -4.54 -8.66 25.52
N LYS A 110 -5.08 -7.71 24.75
CA LYS A 110 -6.21 -7.90 23.84
C LYS A 110 -5.86 -8.82 22.67
N LEU A 111 -4.65 -8.65 22.11
CA LEU A 111 -4.12 -9.41 20.99
C LEU A 111 -3.33 -10.65 21.45
N LYS A 112 -3.28 -10.92 22.76
CA LYS A 112 -2.59 -12.07 23.36
C LYS A 112 -1.13 -12.21 22.90
N VAL A 113 -0.40 -11.10 22.93
CA VAL A 113 1.05 -11.10 22.64
C VAL A 113 1.77 -11.65 23.88
N GLN A 114 2.17 -12.93 23.82
CA GLN A 114 2.84 -13.60 24.94
C GLN A 114 4.32 -13.89 24.69
N ILE A 115 4.72 -13.95 23.41
CA ILE A 115 6.06 -14.33 22.98
C ILE A 115 6.58 -13.22 22.06
N LEU A 116 7.83 -12.80 22.27
CA LEU A 116 8.49 -11.76 21.49
C LEU A 116 9.65 -12.35 20.65
N PRO A 117 9.94 -11.77 19.48
CA PRO A 117 9.17 -10.72 18.78
C PRO A 117 7.79 -11.20 18.31
N CYS A 118 6.80 -10.30 18.20
CA CYS A 118 5.51 -10.64 17.59
C CYS A 118 5.14 -9.61 16.52
N VAL A 119 4.93 -10.07 15.29
CA VAL A 119 4.55 -9.22 14.16
C VAL A 119 3.12 -9.56 13.76
N LEU A 120 2.27 -8.54 13.72
CA LEU A 120 0.86 -8.67 13.31
C LEU A 120 0.63 -7.88 12.04
N ALA A 121 0.02 -8.53 11.05
CA ALA A 121 -0.44 -7.89 9.83
C ALA A 121 -1.93 -7.57 9.95
N PHE A 122 -2.27 -6.34 9.59
CA PHE A 122 -3.63 -5.79 9.61
C PHE A 122 -4.06 -5.42 8.19
N ILE A 123 -5.29 -5.80 7.84
CA ILE A 123 -5.99 -5.32 6.64
C ILE A 123 -7.33 -4.74 7.08
N ASP A 124 -7.55 -3.46 6.76
CA ASP A 124 -8.77 -2.71 7.14
C ASP A 124 -9.11 -2.87 8.64
N GLY A 125 -8.11 -2.74 9.52
CA GLY A 125 -8.23 -2.87 10.98
C GLY A 125 -8.34 -4.30 11.53
N ALA A 126 -8.45 -5.33 10.68
CA ALA A 126 -8.52 -6.73 11.09
C ALA A 126 -7.16 -7.44 10.98
N VAL A 127 -6.81 -8.27 11.97
CA VAL A 127 -5.58 -9.08 11.93
C VAL A 127 -5.74 -10.21 10.92
N VAL A 128 -4.89 -10.22 9.88
CA VAL A 128 -4.90 -11.24 8.81
C VAL A 128 -3.78 -12.26 8.94
N ASP A 129 -2.67 -11.88 9.58
CA ASP A 129 -1.54 -12.79 9.82
C ASP A 129 -0.84 -12.43 11.13
N ARG A 130 -0.22 -13.46 11.71
CA ARG A 130 0.52 -13.38 12.96
C ARG A 130 1.79 -14.19 12.85
N ILE A 131 2.90 -13.54 13.13
CA ILE A 131 4.21 -14.16 13.26
C ILE A 131 4.62 -14.05 14.72
N VAL A 132 4.95 -15.18 15.33
CA VAL A 132 5.38 -15.27 16.73
C VAL A 132 6.80 -15.80 16.76
N GLY A 133 7.72 -15.03 17.35
CA GLY A 133 9.15 -15.28 17.25
C GLY A 133 9.58 -15.28 15.79
N PHE A 134 10.11 -16.42 15.33
CA PHE A 134 10.48 -16.67 13.94
C PHE A 134 9.69 -17.84 13.32
N GLU A 135 8.54 -18.18 13.92
CA GLU A 135 7.71 -19.28 13.43
C GLU A 135 7.26 -19.03 11.99
N GLY A 136 7.56 -20.00 11.11
CA GLY A 136 7.18 -19.94 9.70
C GLY A 136 7.98 -18.95 8.84
N LEU A 137 9.05 -18.35 9.37
CA LEU A 137 9.95 -17.47 8.63
C LEU A 137 11.21 -18.17 8.12
N GLY A 138 11.53 -19.39 8.52
CA GLY A 138 12.78 -20.00 8.11
C GLY A 138 12.86 -21.49 8.39
N TYR A 139 13.94 -22.12 7.92
CA TYR A 139 14.25 -23.53 8.18
C TYR A 139 14.79 -23.74 9.60
N THR A 140 15.43 -22.72 10.16
CA THR A 140 16.02 -22.73 11.49
C THR A 140 15.17 -21.91 12.47
N PRO A 141 15.10 -22.31 13.75
CA PRO A 141 14.27 -21.63 14.75
C PRO A 141 14.83 -20.27 15.20
N ASP A 142 16.11 -19.97 14.90
CA ASP A 142 16.82 -18.79 15.40
C ASP A 142 17.19 -17.76 14.33
N THR A 143 17.04 -18.09 13.05
CA THR A 143 17.45 -17.22 11.95
C THR A 143 16.51 -17.35 10.76
N PHE A 144 16.33 -16.25 10.04
CA PHE A 144 15.56 -16.21 8.80
C PHE A 144 16.17 -15.17 7.85
N THR A 145 15.81 -15.22 6.58
CA THR A 145 16.26 -14.20 5.61
C THR A 145 15.18 -13.15 5.39
N THR A 146 15.58 -11.93 4.98
CA THR A 146 14.60 -10.88 4.62
C THR A 146 13.62 -11.34 3.54
N LYS A 147 14.05 -12.25 2.64
CA LYS A 147 13.20 -12.82 1.60
C LYS A 147 12.10 -13.72 2.16
N ASP A 148 12.38 -14.44 3.23
CA ASP A 148 11.38 -15.31 3.85
C ASP A 148 10.29 -14.48 4.54
N LEU A 149 10.69 -13.42 5.25
CA LEU A 149 9.76 -12.44 5.82
C LEU A 149 8.93 -11.75 4.74
N GLU A 150 9.56 -11.30 3.65
CA GLU A 150 8.87 -10.72 2.51
C GLU A 150 7.86 -11.71 1.91
N SER A 151 8.26 -12.96 1.70
CA SER A 151 7.39 -14.02 1.17
C SER A 151 6.17 -14.26 2.07
N ARG A 152 6.36 -14.26 3.39
CA ARG A 152 5.26 -14.40 4.36
C ARG A 152 4.28 -13.24 4.27
N LEU A 153 4.78 -12.02 4.22
CA LEU A 153 3.97 -10.81 4.14
C LEU A 153 3.28 -10.61 2.78
N LEU A 154 3.90 -11.11 1.70
CA LEU A 154 3.26 -11.20 0.39
C LEU A 154 2.12 -12.22 0.41
N SER A 155 2.32 -13.35 1.09
CA SER A 155 1.30 -14.41 1.22
C SER A 155 0.10 -13.97 2.05
N SER A 156 0.30 -13.10 3.06
CA SER A 156 -0.80 -12.52 3.82
C SER A 156 -1.54 -11.39 3.09
N GLY A 157 -1.02 -10.93 1.95
CA GLY A 157 -1.64 -9.89 1.12
C GLY A 157 -1.52 -8.47 1.69
N VAL A 158 -0.84 -8.30 2.83
CA VAL A 158 -0.58 -6.98 3.44
C VAL A 158 0.49 -6.20 2.68
N VAL A 159 1.41 -6.92 2.04
CA VAL A 159 2.36 -6.38 1.06
C VAL A 159 1.94 -6.85 -0.33
N LYS A 160 1.95 -5.93 -1.31
CA LYS A 160 1.73 -6.27 -2.71
C LYS A 160 3.02 -6.06 -3.50
N ARG A 161 3.43 -7.08 -4.27
CA ARG A 161 4.55 -6.96 -5.21
C ARG A 161 4.16 -5.92 -6.28
N GLN A 162 4.95 -4.87 -6.42
CA GLN A 162 4.79 -3.95 -7.55
C GLN A 162 5.18 -4.69 -8.83
N THR A 163 4.18 -5.13 -9.60
CA THR A 163 4.42 -5.70 -10.93
C THR A 163 4.72 -4.58 -11.92
N THR A 164 5.54 -4.83 -12.94
CA THR A 164 5.85 -3.84 -13.99
C THR A 164 4.60 -3.19 -14.60
N SER A 165 3.46 -3.90 -14.66
CA SER A 165 2.17 -3.36 -15.11
C SER A 165 1.69 -2.14 -14.31
N THR A 166 1.93 -2.08 -12.99
CA THR A 166 1.53 -0.92 -12.17
C THR A 166 2.48 0.27 -12.38
N LEU A 167 3.76 0.02 -12.71
CA LEU A 167 4.71 1.09 -13.03
C LEU A 167 4.39 1.79 -14.36
N TYR A 168 3.86 1.06 -15.34
CA TYR A 168 3.37 1.64 -16.60
C TYR A 168 2.07 2.41 -16.41
N ALA A 169 1.13 1.91 -15.60
CA ALA A 169 -0.09 2.63 -15.26
C ALA A 169 0.20 3.95 -14.51
N ASP A 170 1.10 3.91 -13.53
CA ASP A 170 1.53 5.10 -12.76
C ASP A 170 2.26 6.12 -13.64
N LYS A 171 3.08 5.67 -14.62
CA LYS A 171 3.76 6.57 -15.57
C LYS A 171 2.81 7.15 -16.61
N ALA A 172 1.82 6.39 -17.08
CA ALA A 172 0.81 6.88 -18.01
C ALA A 172 -0.09 7.95 -17.36
N ALA A 173 -0.50 7.72 -16.11
CA ALA A 173 -1.25 8.71 -15.33
C ALA A 173 -0.45 10.01 -15.11
N LYS A 174 0.84 9.88 -14.76
CA LYS A 174 1.72 11.05 -14.55
C LYS A 174 2.06 11.80 -15.85
N LYS A 175 2.01 11.12 -17.00
CA LYS A 175 2.20 11.75 -18.31
C LYS A 175 0.94 12.52 -18.75
N GLN A 176 -0.26 11.99 -18.47
CA GLN A 176 -1.51 12.70 -18.75
C GLN A 176 -1.71 13.94 -17.86
N GLU A 177 -1.31 13.90 -16.58
CA GLU A 177 -1.33 15.10 -15.72
C GLU A 177 -0.40 16.22 -16.23
N ALA A 178 0.73 15.87 -16.83
CA ALA A 178 1.69 16.86 -17.35
C ALA A 178 1.31 17.43 -18.74
N GLU A 179 0.51 16.69 -19.52
CA GLU A 179 0.00 17.15 -20.83
C GLU A 179 -1.30 17.96 -20.69
N MET A 180 -1.97 17.94 -19.53
CA MET A 180 -3.16 18.78 -19.25
C MET A 180 -2.82 20.13 -18.59
N ASP A 181 -1.59 20.31 -18.09
CA ASP A 181 -1.14 21.53 -17.40
C ASP A 181 -0.37 22.49 -18.34
N ASP A 182 -0.25 22.16 -19.63
CA ASP A 182 0.51 22.91 -20.65
C ASP A 182 -0.39 23.58 -21.72
N ASP A 183 -1.72 23.56 -21.53
CA ASP A 183 -2.70 24.11 -22.48
C ASP A 183 -3.37 25.43 -22.01
N ASP A 184 -2.89 26.05 -20.92
CA ASP A 184 -3.41 27.33 -20.39
C ASP A 184 -2.34 28.46 -20.33
N ASP A 185 -1.57 28.65 -21.41
CA ASP A 185 -0.80 29.89 -21.63
C ASP A 185 -0.93 30.38 -23.09
N TRP A 186 -2.08 30.98 -23.40
CA TRP A 186 -2.26 31.88 -24.55
C TRP A 186 -2.90 33.19 -24.06
N ASP A 187 -2.05 34.18 -23.77
CA ASP A 187 -2.43 35.61 -23.69
C ASP A 187 -1.95 36.34 -24.96
#